data_AF-A0A0F6SF73-F1
#
_entry.id   AF-A0A0F6SF73-F1
#
_cell.length_a   1.000
_cell.length_b   1.000
_cell.length_c   1.000
_cell.angle_alpha   90.00
_cell.angle_beta   90.00
_cell.angle_gamma   90.00
#
_symmetry.space_group_name_H-M   'P 1'
#
loop_
_entity.id
_entity.type
_entity.pdbx_description
1 polymer ?
#
loop_
_entity_poly.entity_id
_entity_poly.type
_entity_poly.pdbx_seq_one_letter_code
_entity_poly.pdbx_strand_id
1 'polypeptide(L)'
;MGLVALVVERLRALCVSGPVDVDPLVKALRSAPEETRPAIVDAIAGTFVGRALAPLWRADARSIDVELEESLADARAAITSRLQAIRIGATLSTFLGFVGAAIALSWVHSGDHGLLALDPRRVSAIGLSHAALSIALGVGGSSFALGSWMTLRAHARRLIDECDRAVDRARAVRGS
;
A
#
# COMPACT_ATOMS: atom_id res chain seq x y z
N MET A 1 -7.63 11.78 14.94
CA MET A 1 -7.05 11.92 13.58
C MET A 1 -5.59 11.46 13.48
N GLY A 2 -4.74 11.63 14.51
CA GLY A 2 -3.30 11.27 14.42
C GLY A 2 -2.96 9.79 14.18
N LEU A 3 -3.69 8.84 14.77
CA LEU A 3 -3.41 7.40 14.60
C LEU A 3 -3.70 6.92 13.16
N VAL A 4 -4.82 7.35 12.58
CA VAL A 4 -5.19 7.04 11.18
C VAL A 4 -4.14 7.61 10.23
N ALA A 5 -3.72 8.85 10.43
CA ALA A 5 -2.66 9.47 9.64
C ALA A 5 -1.33 8.71 9.75
N LEU A 6 -0.95 8.28 10.96
CA LEU A 6 0.26 7.49 11.20
C LEU A 6 0.21 6.13 10.48
N VAL A 7 -0.92 5.42 10.56
CA VAL A 7 -1.07 4.11 9.88
C VAL A 7 -1.11 4.28 8.37
N VAL A 8 -1.78 5.31 7.85
CA VAL A 8 -1.78 5.64 6.42
C VAL A 8 -0.36 5.98 5.96
N GLU A 9 0.43 6.73 6.75
CA GLU A 9 1.80 7.08 6.40
C GLU A 9 2.75 5.86 6.48
N ARG A 10 2.52 4.94 7.42
CA ARG A 10 3.27 3.67 7.49
C ARG A 10 2.90 2.74 6.33
N LEU A 11 1.62 2.63 5.98
CA LEU A 11 1.18 1.90 4.80
C LEU A 11 1.72 2.52 3.51
N ARG A 12 1.77 3.86 3.44
CA ARG A 12 2.44 4.59 2.36
C ARG A 12 3.91 4.23 2.28
N ALA A 13 4.65 4.29 3.38
CA ALA A 13 6.07 3.95 3.42
C ALA A 13 6.34 2.48 3.05
N LEU A 14 5.43 1.56 3.40
CA LEU A 14 5.49 0.14 3.00
C LEU A 14 5.16 -0.06 1.51
N CYS A 15 4.19 0.70 0.99
CA CYS A 15 3.77 0.61 -0.41
C CYS A 15 4.71 1.35 -1.37
N VAL A 16 5.30 2.44 -0.91
CA VAL A 16 6.17 3.36 -1.64
C VAL A 16 7.36 3.63 -0.74
N SER A 17 8.43 2.85 -0.89
CA SER A 17 9.66 3.06 -0.14
C SER A 17 10.27 4.42 -0.53
N GLY A 18 10.25 5.40 0.36
CA GLY A 18 11.05 6.63 0.27
C GLY A 18 10.27 7.95 0.01
N PRO A 19 10.90 9.10 0.32
CA PRO A 19 10.31 10.42 0.10
C PRO A 19 10.05 10.69 -1.39
N VAL A 20 8.82 11.13 -1.63
CA VAL A 20 8.13 11.26 -2.93
C VAL A 20 8.36 12.66 -3.47
N ASP A 21 9.62 13.07 -3.63
CA ASP A 21 9.87 14.38 -4.24
C ASP A 21 10.79 14.20 -5.44
N VAL A 22 10.13 13.99 -6.59
CA VAL A 22 10.77 13.66 -7.88
C VAL A 22 11.64 14.83 -8.34
N ASP A 23 11.18 16.07 -8.16
CA ASP A 23 11.88 17.27 -8.63
C ASP A 23 13.23 17.52 -7.94
N PRO A 24 13.36 17.49 -6.59
CA PRO A 24 14.67 17.60 -5.95
C PRO A 24 15.58 16.40 -6.24
N LEU A 25 15.01 15.20 -6.45
CA LEU A 25 15.79 14.03 -6.85
C LEU A 25 16.39 14.21 -8.25
N VAL A 26 15.56 14.61 -9.23
CA VAL A 26 15.97 14.92 -10.60
C VAL A 26 16.97 16.08 -10.61
N LYS A 27 16.76 17.10 -9.76
CA LYS A 27 17.68 18.24 -9.62
C LYS A 27 19.03 17.81 -9.06
N ALA A 28 19.04 17.05 -7.95
CA ALA A 28 20.24 16.55 -7.30
C ALA A 28 21.07 15.67 -8.25
N LEU A 29 20.39 14.81 -9.03
CA LEU A 29 21.03 13.94 -10.02
C LEU A 29 21.55 14.69 -11.25
N ARG A 30 20.85 15.74 -11.72
CA ARG A 30 21.34 16.61 -12.79
C ARG A 30 22.59 17.40 -12.37
N SER A 31 22.63 17.85 -11.12
CA SER A 31 23.78 18.56 -10.55
C SER A 31 24.91 17.65 -10.06
N ALA A 32 24.70 16.32 -10.02
CA ALA A 32 25.69 15.38 -9.55
C ALA A 32 26.81 15.19 -10.60
N PRO A 33 28.10 15.17 -10.16
CA PRO A 33 29.21 14.75 -11.01
C PRO A 33 28.96 13.35 -11.60
N GLU A 34 29.47 13.07 -12.81
CA GLU A 34 29.27 11.76 -13.46
C GLU A 34 29.75 10.59 -12.61
N GLU A 35 30.82 10.80 -11.84
CA GLU A 35 31.40 9.80 -10.94
C GLU A 35 30.46 9.47 -9.76
N THR A 36 29.58 10.39 -9.36
CA THR A 36 28.68 10.22 -8.21
C THR A 36 27.28 9.77 -8.61
N ARG A 37 26.90 9.91 -9.89
CA ARG A 37 25.59 9.47 -10.40
C ARG A 37 25.28 8.00 -10.13
N PRO A 38 26.20 7.03 -10.35
CA PRO A 38 25.90 5.62 -10.11
C PRO A 38 25.56 5.34 -8.64
N ALA A 39 26.30 5.93 -7.71
CA ALA A 39 26.07 5.77 -6.27
C ALA A 39 24.72 6.36 -5.81
N ILE A 40 24.32 7.49 -6.39
CA ILE A 40 23.00 8.09 -6.11
C ILE A 40 21.90 7.22 -6.70
N VAL A 41 22.05 6.71 -7.93
CA VAL A 41 21.10 5.80 -8.59
C VAL A 41 20.93 4.52 -7.77
N ASP A 42 22.01 3.90 -7.29
CA ASP A 42 21.95 2.71 -6.45
C ASP A 42 21.26 3.00 -5.10
N ALA A 43 21.53 4.15 -4.49
CA ALA A 43 20.89 4.55 -3.23
C ALA A 43 19.37 4.74 -3.38
N ILE A 44 18.90 5.15 -4.55
CA ILE A 44 17.47 5.34 -4.83
C ILE A 44 16.82 4.15 -5.54
N ALA A 45 17.59 3.17 -6.04
CA ALA A 45 17.08 2.01 -6.78
C ALA A 45 16.10 1.15 -5.96
N GLY A 46 16.13 1.24 -4.62
CA GLY A 46 15.12 0.60 -3.77
C GLY A 46 13.75 1.31 -3.78
N THR A 47 13.72 2.58 -4.18
CA THR A 47 12.52 3.43 -4.19
C THR A 47 11.73 3.28 -5.49
N PHE A 48 10.46 3.68 -5.46
CA PHE A 48 9.61 3.68 -6.66
C PHE A 48 10.17 4.60 -7.75
N VAL A 49 10.55 5.84 -7.38
CA VAL A 49 11.08 6.85 -8.30
C VAL A 49 12.42 6.42 -8.88
N GLY A 50 13.29 5.83 -8.05
CA GLY A 50 14.58 5.33 -8.51
C GLY A 50 14.47 4.16 -9.48
N ARG A 51 13.56 3.21 -9.26
CA ARG A 51 13.30 2.14 -10.26
C ARG A 51 12.72 2.68 -11.55
N ALA A 52 11.70 3.53 -11.45
CA ALA A 52 11.01 4.09 -12.59
C ALA A 52 11.93 4.91 -13.50
N LEU A 53 12.91 5.62 -12.94
CA LEU A 53 13.74 6.56 -13.68
C LEU A 53 15.19 6.08 -13.88
N ALA A 54 15.62 4.97 -13.24
CA ALA A 54 16.95 4.38 -13.39
C ALA A 54 17.45 4.31 -14.86
N PRO A 55 16.62 3.93 -15.84
CA PRO A 55 17.05 3.83 -17.24
C PRO A 55 17.44 5.17 -17.87
N LEU A 56 16.80 6.28 -17.49
CA LEU A 56 17.13 7.62 -18.01
C LEU A 56 18.58 8.05 -17.73
N TRP A 57 19.22 7.40 -16.74
CA TRP A 57 20.54 7.76 -16.23
C TRP A 57 21.65 6.79 -16.63
N ARG A 58 21.34 5.73 -17.40
CA ARG A 58 22.37 4.90 -18.06
C ARG A 58 22.86 5.60 -19.34
N ALA A 59 24.14 5.43 -19.66
CA ALA A 59 24.84 6.23 -20.67
C ALA A 59 24.46 5.92 -22.14
N ASP A 60 23.74 4.84 -22.42
CA ASP A 60 23.52 4.37 -23.79
C ASP A 60 22.18 4.83 -24.37
N ALA A 61 22.20 5.92 -25.14
CA ALA A 61 21.01 6.66 -25.56
C ALA A 61 20.00 5.88 -26.43
N ARG A 62 20.38 4.75 -27.05
CA ARG A 62 19.56 4.09 -28.07
C ARG A 62 18.56 3.05 -27.54
N SER A 63 18.77 2.52 -26.33
CA SER A 63 17.85 1.54 -25.70
C SER A 63 17.04 2.11 -24.53
N ILE A 64 17.30 3.37 -24.14
CA ILE A 64 16.73 3.96 -22.92
C ILE A 64 15.21 4.08 -22.98
N ASP A 65 14.61 4.41 -24.13
CA ASP A 65 13.16 4.58 -24.18
C ASP A 65 12.40 3.28 -23.91
N VAL A 66 12.88 2.15 -24.45
CA VAL A 66 12.28 0.83 -24.20
C VAL A 66 12.49 0.41 -22.74
N GLU A 67 13.71 0.57 -22.22
CA GLU A 67 14.06 0.19 -20.86
C GLU A 67 13.34 1.06 -19.81
N LEU A 68 13.09 2.34 -20.13
CA LEU A 68 12.32 3.27 -19.31
C LEU A 68 10.84 2.92 -19.27
N GLU A 69 10.25 2.59 -20.42
CA GLU A 69 8.86 2.14 -20.49
C GLU A 69 8.66 0.82 -19.73
N GLU A 70 9.60 -0.12 -19.85
CA GLU A 70 9.60 -1.38 -19.10
C GLU A 70 9.72 -1.13 -17.59
N SER A 71 10.66 -0.28 -17.16
CA SER A 71 10.84 0.06 -15.74
C SER A 71 9.65 0.79 -15.13
N LEU A 72 8.98 1.66 -15.89
CA LEU A 72 7.73 2.30 -15.48
C LEU A 72 6.58 1.29 -15.39
N ALA A 73 6.49 0.36 -16.34
CA ALA A 73 5.49 -0.71 -16.32
C ALA A 73 5.66 -1.61 -15.09
N ASP A 74 6.89 -2.01 -14.77
CA ASP A 74 7.21 -2.79 -13.58
C ASP A 74 6.89 -2.05 -12.28
N ALA A 75 7.23 -0.76 -12.22
CA ALA A 75 6.91 0.08 -11.06
C ALA A 75 5.39 0.19 -10.87
N ARG A 76 4.63 0.39 -11.96
CA ARG A 76 3.16 0.41 -11.95
C ARG A 76 2.56 -0.93 -11.53
N ALA A 77 3.11 -2.05 -12.02
CA ALA A 77 2.68 -3.39 -11.64
C ALA A 77 2.90 -3.67 -10.15
N ALA A 78 4.06 -3.25 -9.61
CA ALA A 78 4.39 -3.40 -8.19
C ALA A 78 3.46 -2.58 -7.28
N ILE A 79 3.11 -1.35 -7.66
CA ILE A 79 2.10 -0.56 -6.92
C ILE A 79 0.73 -1.23 -6.99
N THR A 80 0.33 -1.70 -8.17
CA THR A 80 -0.99 -2.31 -8.39
C THR A 80 -1.15 -3.58 -7.57
N SER A 81 -0.14 -4.45 -7.53
CA SER A 81 -0.16 -5.68 -6.73
C SER A 81 -0.24 -5.39 -5.23
N ARG A 82 0.50 -4.38 -4.73
CA ARG A 82 0.43 -3.94 -3.33
C ARG A 82 -0.94 -3.35 -2.97
N LEU A 83 -1.54 -2.56 -3.86
CA LEU A 83 -2.90 -2.04 -3.68
C LEU A 83 -3.96 -3.16 -3.70
N GLN A 84 -3.77 -4.20 -4.53
CA GLN A 84 -4.63 -5.37 -4.53
C GLN A 84 -4.55 -6.14 -3.21
N ALA A 85 -3.36 -6.29 -2.62
CA ALA A 85 -3.20 -6.95 -1.32
C ALA A 85 -4.01 -6.25 -0.21
N ILE A 86 -4.04 -4.91 -0.19
CA ILE A 86 -4.85 -4.13 0.77
C ILE A 86 -6.35 -4.39 0.54
N ARG A 87 -6.79 -4.44 -0.72
CA ARG A 87 -8.18 -4.75 -1.05
C ARG A 87 -8.58 -6.14 -0.59
N ILE A 88 -7.73 -7.14 -0.84
CA ILE A 88 -7.95 -8.52 -0.38
C ILE A 88 -8.02 -8.57 1.15
N GLY A 89 -7.12 -7.86 1.84
CA GLY A 89 -7.13 -7.74 3.29
C GLY A 89 -8.43 -7.13 3.84
N ALA A 90 -9.00 -6.13 3.15
CA ALA A 90 -10.28 -5.54 3.52
C ALA A 90 -11.43 -6.56 3.50
N THR A 91 -11.50 -7.39 2.46
CA THR A 91 -12.48 -8.48 2.37
C THR A 91 -12.24 -9.57 3.41
N LEU A 92 -10.98 -9.92 3.66
CA LEU A 92 -10.61 -10.95 4.63
C LEU A 92 -10.96 -10.53 6.07
N SER A 93 -10.81 -9.24 6.39
CA SER A 93 -11.15 -8.69 7.71
C SER A 93 -12.65 -8.86 8.04
N THR A 94 -13.53 -8.53 7.10
CA THR A 94 -14.98 -8.76 7.26
C THR A 94 -15.29 -10.23 7.45
N PHE A 95 -14.69 -11.10 6.63
CA PHE A 95 -14.88 -12.54 6.72
C PHE A 95 -14.48 -13.08 8.09
N LEU A 96 -13.31 -12.69 8.60
CA LEU A 96 -12.84 -13.08 9.94
C LEU A 96 -13.76 -12.60 11.05
N GLY A 97 -14.35 -11.40 10.93
CA GLY A 97 -15.35 -10.91 11.88
C GLY A 97 -16.63 -11.77 11.90
N PHE A 98 -17.09 -12.24 10.74
CA PHE A 98 -18.22 -13.16 10.67
C PHE A 98 -17.89 -14.55 11.21
N VAL A 99 -16.70 -15.07 10.92
CA VAL A 99 -16.23 -16.37 11.46
C VAL A 99 -16.15 -16.32 12.99
N GLY A 100 -15.56 -15.28 13.57
CA GLY A 100 -15.48 -15.14 15.02
C GLY A 100 -16.87 -15.00 15.67
N ALA A 101 -17.81 -14.31 15.02
CA ALA A 101 -19.19 -14.25 15.47
C ALA A 101 -19.90 -15.60 15.39
N ALA A 102 -19.70 -16.37 14.31
CA ALA A 102 -20.25 -17.71 14.17
C ALA A 102 -19.72 -18.67 15.24
N ILE A 103 -18.41 -18.59 15.58
CA ILE A 103 -17.82 -19.37 16.67
C ILE A 103 -18.44 -19.00 18.01
N ALA A 104 -18.60 -17.70 18.30
CA ALA A 104 -19.21 -17.23 19.54
C ALA A 104 -20.67 -17.68 19.68
N LEU A 105 -21.45 -17.62 18.60
CA LEU A 105 -22.84 -18.09 18.58
C LEU A 105 -22.94 -19.61 18.65
N SER A 106 -22.06 -20.33 17.96
CA SER A 106 -21.97 -21.79 18.03
C SER A 106 -21.66 -22.24 19.45
N TRP A 107 -20.74 -21.58 20.15
CA TRP A 107 -20.47 -21.82 21.57
C TRP A 107 -21.72 -21.61 22.42
N VAL A 108 -22.46 -20.50 22.26
CA VAL A 108 -23.72 -20.31 23.01
C VAL A 108 -24.73 -21.43 22.75
N HIS A 109 -24.85 -21.88 21.49
CA HIS A 109 -25.87 -22.83 21.07
C HIS A 109 -25.52 -24.29 21.39
N SER A 110 -24.23 -24.63 21.40
CA SER A 110 -23.76 -26.02 21.58
C SER A 110 -24.03 -26.55 22.99
N GLY A 111 -24.31 -25.67 23.96
CA GLY A 111 -24.92 -25.98 25.26
C GLY A 111 -24.19 -26.91 26.23
N ASP A 112 -23.22 -27.70 25.77
CA ASP A 112 -22.62 -28.83 26.48
C ASP A 112 -21.65 -28.48 27.63
N HIS A 113 -21.47 -27.19 27.91
CA HIS A 113 -20.56 -26.65 28.92
C HIS A 113 -21.12 -26.69 30.35
N GLY A 114 -22.38 -27.07 30.56
CA GLY A 114 -23.07 -27.00 31.86
C GLY A 114 -23.38 -25.58 32.38
N LEU A 115 -22.73 -24.55 31.82
CA LEU A 115 -22.88 -23.14 32.21
C LEU A 115 -24.29 -22.57 31.95
N LEU A 116 -25.00 -23.08 30.93
CA LEU A 116 -26.38 -22.68 30.66
C LEU A 116 -27.35 -23.11 31.75
N ALA A 117 -27.04 -24.16 32.50
CA ALA A 117 -27.86 -24.61 33.63
C ALA A 117 -27.72 -23.70 34.86
N LEU A 118 -26.62 -22.94 34.96
CA LEU A 118 -26.33 -22.04 36.08
C LEU A 118 -26.89 -20.63 35.84
N ASP A 119 -26.60 -20.02 34.69
CA ASP A 119 -27.10 -18.69 34.34
C ASP A 119 -27.21 -18.51 32.81
N PRO A 120 -28.34 -18.92 32.20
CA PRO A 120 -28.51 -18.87 30.75
C PRO A 120 -28.56 -17.44 30.21
N ARG A 121 -28.98 -16.46 31.00
CA ARG A 121 -29.03 -15.04 30.59
C ARG A 121 -27.64 -14.45 30.49
N ARG A 122 -26.76 -14.75 31.45
CA ARG A 122 -25.39 -14.21 31.44
C ARG A 122 -24.52 -14.86 30.37
N VAL A 123 -24.65 -16.17 30.16
CA VAL A 123 -23.91 -16.90 29.12
C VAL A 123 -24.30 -16.43 27.71
N SER A 124 -25.60 -16.26 27.45
CA SER A 124 -26.08 -15.73 26.17
C SER A 124 -25.62 -14.28 25.94
N ALA A 125 -25.63 -13.43 26.97
CA ALA A 125 -25.15 -12.06 26.88
C ALA A 125 -23.64 -11.98 26.55
N ILE A 126 -22.81 -12.87 27.11
CA ILE A 126 -21.36 -12.93 26.83
C ILE A 126 -21.10 -13.40 25.40
N GLY A 127 -21.79 -14.44 24.93
CA GLY A 127 -21.60 -14.89 23.55
C GLY A 127 -22.10 -13.88 22.52
N LEU A 128 -23.22 -13.20 22.79
CA LEU A 128 -23.73 -12.12 21.95
C LEU A 128 -22.78 -10.93 21.92
N SER A 129 -22.18 -10.55 23.05
CA SER A 129 -21.23 -9.43 23.08
C SER A 129 -19.94 -9.77 22.32
N HIS A 130 -19.42 -11.00 22.45
CA HIS A 130 -18.28 -11.46 21.64
C HIS A 130 -18.60 -11.52 20.14
N ALA A 131 -19.80 -11.97 19.76
CA ALA A 131 -20.23 -11.97 18.38
C ALA A 131 -20.32 -10.54 17.81
N ALA A 132 -20.94 -9.63 18.56
CA ALA A 132 -21.03 -8.22 18.18
C ALA A 132 -19.66 -7.56 18.06
N LEU A 133 -18.74 -7.81 19.00
CA LEU A 133 -17.36 -7.31 18.96
C LEU A 133 -16.61 -7.85 17.74
N SER A 134 -16.76 -9.13 17.41
CA SER A 134 -16.09 -9.73 16.26
C SER A 134 -16.57 -9.12 14.94
N ILE A 135 -17.87 -8.93 14.78
CA ILE A 135 -18.45 -8.22 13.62
C ILE A 135 -17.94 -6.78 13.57
N ALA A 136 -17.96 -6.05 14.69
CA ALA A 136 -17.50 -4.67 14.75
C ALA A 136 -16.02 -4.53 14.35
N LEU A 137 -15.16 -5.44 14.80
CA LEU A 137 -13.75 -5.48 14.40
C LEU A 137 -13.59 -5.81 12.92
N GLY A 138 -14.36 -6.75 12.38
CA GLY A 138 -14.32 -7.09 10.95
C GLY A 138 -14.76 -5.93 10.06
N VAL A 139 -15.89 -5.28 10.39
CA VAL A 139 -16.41 -4.12 9.65
C VAL A 139 -15.48 -2.91 9.80
N GLY A 140 -14.95 -2.68 11.00
CA GLY A 140 -14.00 -1.60 11.28
C GLY A 140 -12.70 -1.78 10.51
N GLY A 141 -12.11 -2.99 10.53
CA GLY A 141 -10.90 -3.31 9.79
C GLY A 141 -11.09 -3.20 8.28
N SER A 142 -12.22 -3.66 7.75
CA SER A 142 -12.57 -3.53 6.33
C SER A 142 -12.72 -2.08 5.89
N SER A 143 -13.47 -1.28 6.66
CA SER A 143 -13.69 0.14 6.40
C SER A 143 -12.37 0.92 6.42
N PHE A 144 -11.51 0.62 7.40
CA PHE A 144 -10.18 1.21 7.50
C PHE A 144 -9.29 0.84 6.31
N ALA A 145 -9.28 -0.43 5.90
CA ALA A 145 -8.51 -0.90 4.76
C ALA A 145 -8.99 -0.27 3.44
N LEU A 146 -10.30 -0.12 3.23
CA LEU A 146 -10.87 0.57 2.07
C LEU A 146 -10.52 2.07 2.06
N GLY A 147 -10.62 2.75 3.20
CA GLY A 147 -10.22 4.15 3.33
C GLY A 147 -8.74 4.37 3.04
N SER A 148 -7.89 3.49 3.56
CA SER A 148 -6.46 3.48 3.30
C SER A 148 -6.17 3.21 1.82
N TRP A 149 -6.85 2.25 1.20
CA TRP A 149 -6.71 1.93 -0.21
C TRP A 149 -7.09 3.11 -1.12
N MET A 150 -8.19 3.82 -0.86
CA MET A 150 -8.59 5.00 -1.64
C MET A 150 -7.52 6.10 -1.57
N THR A 151 -6.97 6.36 -0.38
CA THR A 151 -5.94 7.37 -0.16
C THR A 151 -4.62 7.01 -0.86
N LEU A 152 -4.19 5.74 -0.72
CA LEU A 152 -2.98 5.22 -1.36
C LEU A 152 -3.12 5.18 -2.89
N ARG A 153 -4.29 4.81 -3.40
CA ARG A 153 -4.57 4.82 -4.85
C ARG A 153 -4.49 6.24 -5.41
N ALA A 154 -5.01 7.23 -4.69
CA ALA A 154 -4.90 8.64 -5.11
C ALA A 154 -3.44 9.09 -5.13
N HIS A 155 -2.64 8.73 -4.13
CA HIS A 155 -1.19 9.02 -4.09
C HIS A 155 -0.43 8.31 -5.21
N ALA A 156 -0.67 7.02 -5.42
CA ALA A 156 -0.06 6.24 -6.48
C ALA A 156 -0.30 6.85 -7.87
N ARG A 157 -1.53 7.32 -8.14
CA ARG A 157 -1.84 8.02 -9.39
C ARG A 157 -1.02 9.29 -9.57
N ARG A 158 -0.98 10.16 -8.54
CA ARG A 158 -0.18 11.39 -8.58
C ARG A 158 1.30 11.10 -8.85
N LEU A 159 1.84 10.08 -8.20
CA LEU A 159 3.21 9.62 -8.40
C LEU A 159 3.49 9.18 -9.84
N ILE A 160 2.58 8.40 -10.42
CA ILE A 160 2.69 7.96 -11.81
C ILE A 160 2.63 9.17 -12.75
N ASP A 161 1.69 10.09 -12.53
CA ASP A 161 1.54 11.31 -13.33
C ASP A 161 2.77 12.24 -13.21
N GLU A 162 3.43 12.27 -12.06
CA GLU A 162 4.69 13.01 -11.85
C GLU A 162 5.88 12.36 -12.56
N CYS A 163 5.98 11.03 -12.50
CA CYS A 163 6.99 10.26 -13.24
C CYS A 163 6.83 10.45 -14.75
N ASP A 164 5.63 10.30 -15.29
CA ASP A 164 5.35 10.48 -16.72
C ASP A 164 5.74 11.90 -17.18
N ARG A 165 5.35 12.93 -16.40
CA ARG A 165 5.76 14.32 -16.67
C ARG A 165 7.27 14.54 -16.57
N ALA A 166 7.98 13.85 -15.68
CA ALA A 166 9.43 13.93 -15.58
C ALA A 166 10.12 13.30 -16.80
N VAL A 167 9.57 12.18 -17.29
CA VAL A 167 10.04 11.49 -18.51
C VAL A 167 9.83 12.36 -19.74
N ASP A 168 8.65 12.96 -19.91
CA ASP A 168 8.37 13.87 -21.02
C ASP A 168 9.30 15.09 -21.01
N ARG A 169 9.54 15.68 -19.83
CA ARG A 169 10.52 16.76 -19.65
C ARG A 169 11.94 16.33 -20.02
N ALA A 170 12.34 15.10 -19.69
CA ALA A 170 13.66 14.58 -20.03
C ALA A 170 13.79 14.32 -21.54
N ARG A 171 12.74 13.81 -22.20
CA ARG A 171 12.69 13.61 -23.65
C ARG A 171 12.77 14.93 -24.41
N ALA A 172 12.03 15.96 -23.98
CA ALA A 172 12.04 17.28 -24.61
C ALA A 172 13.42 17.96 -24.62
N VAL A 173 14.22 17.77 -23.56
CA VAL A 173 15.58 18.34 -23.46
C VAL A 173 16.60 17.59 -24.33
N ARG A 174 16.36 16.32 -24.67
CA ARG A 174 17.25 15.54 -25.55
C ARG A 174 16.97 15.75 -27.05
N GLY A 175 15.77 16.21 -27.40
CA GLY A 175 15.39 16.47 -28.79
C GLY A 175 15.76 17.88 -29.30
N SER A 176 16.25 18.76 -28.42
CA SER A 176 16.74 20.12 -28.74
C SER A 176 18.26 20.15 -28.83
#